data_AF-A0A3M1MG16-F1
#
_entry.id   AF-A0A3M1MG16-F1
#
_cell.length_a   1.000
_cell.length_b   1.000
_cell.length_c   1.000
_cell.angle_alpha   90.00
_cell.angle_beta   90.00
_cell.angle_gamma   90.00
#
_symmetry.space_group_name_H-M   'P 1'
#
loop_
_entity.id
_entity.type
_entity.pdbx_description
1 polymer ?
#
loop_
_entity_poly.entity_id
_entity_poly.type
_entity_poly.pdbx_seq_one_letter_code
_entity_poly.pdbx_strand_id
1 'polypeptide(L)'
;MASIDAVRPGWGGRLNERWRDLANALTTLRARLAPAPRAFVWQPQPRAVGSFARARQLCAGTFLFAGRLVQHSGPIWEVGPPSREFADALQAFIWMD
;
A
#
# COMPACT_ATOMS: atom_id res chain seq x y z
N MET A 1 39.35 -23.27 -11.00
CA MET A 1 39.04 -24.47 -10.19
C MET A 1 37.99 -24.11 -9.15
N ALA A 2 36.71 -24.23 -9.51
CA ALA A 2 35.54 -24.39 -8.63
C ALA A 2 34.29 -24.50 -9.53
N SER A 3 33.83 -25.72 -9.75
CA SER A 3 32.61 -26.04 -10.49
C SER A 3 31.41 -25.67 -9.62
N ILE A 4 30.49 -24.87 -10.14
CA ILE A 4 29.20 -24.61 -9.52
C ILE A 4 28.41 -25.92 -9.55
N ASP A 5 28.07 -26.42 -8.36
CA ASP A 5 27.32 -27.66 -8.17
C ASP A 5 25.93 -27.56 -8.81
N ALA A 6 25.70 -28.42 -9.80
CA ALA A 6 24.37 -28.67 -10.33
C ALA A 6 23.52 -29.32 -9.23
N VAL A 7 22.51 -28.60 -8.74
CA VAL A 7 21.44 -29.16 -7.89
C VAL A 7 20.79 -30.32 -8.65
N ARG A 8 21.10 -31.56 -8.24
CA ARG A 8 20.47 -32.75 -8.80
C ARG A 8 19.02 -32.82 -8.32
N PRO A 9 18.01 -32.88 -9.19
CA PRO A 9 16.64 -33.11 -8.75
C PRO A 9 16.54 -34.53 -8.17
N GLY A 10 16.40 -34.60 -6.85
CA GLY A 10 16.11 -35.85 -6.14
C GLY A 10 14.78 -36.41 -6.63
N TRP A 11 14.74 -37.71 -6.92
CA TRP A 11 13.60 -38.42 -7.51
C TRP A 11 12.31 -38.41 -6.66
N GLY A 12 12.33 -37.83 -5.45
CA GLY A 12 11.20 -37.75 -4.51
C GLY A 12 10.38 -36.45 -4.49
N GLY A 13 10.76 -35.41 -5.26
CA GLY A 13 10.09 -34.09 -5.21
C GLY A 13 8.70 -34.03 -5.88
N ARG A 14 8.53 -34.73 -7.01
CA ARG A 14 7.35 -34.62 -7.88
C ARG A 14 6.05 -35.14 -7.26
N LEU A 15 6.11 -36.11 -6.36
CA LEU A 15 4.91 -36.65 -5.70
C LEU A 15 4.36 -35.65 -4.67
N ASN A 16 5.25 -34.97 -3.95
CA ASN A 16 4.88 -34.02 -2.90
C ASN A 16 4.30 -32.72 -3.47
N GLU A 17 4.69 -32.33 -4.68
CA GLU A 17 4.15 -31.16 -5.39
C GLU A 17 2.70 -31.42 -5.84
N ARG A 18 2.46 -32.54 -6.53
CA ARG A 18 1.11 -32.88 -7.03
C ARG A 18 0.08 -33.05 -5.91
N TRP A 19 0.48 -33.61 -4.77
CA TRP A 19 -0.40 -33.72 -3.60
C TRP A 19 -0.77 -32.35 -3.02
N ARG A 20 0.17 -31.39 -2.98
CA ARG A 20 -0.11 -30.01 -2.54
C ARG A 20 -1.04 -29.30 -3.52
N ASP A 21 -0.83 -29.50 -4.82
CA ASP A 21 -1.69 -28.91 -5.85
C ASP A 21 -3.12 -29.45 -5.77
N LEU A 22 -3.27 -30.76 -5.57
CA LEU A 22 -4.59 -31.38 -5.36
C LEU A 22 -5.25 -30.90 -4.07
N ALA A 23 -4.49 -30.81 -2.98
CA ALA A 23 -4.99 -30.25 -1.72
C ALA A 23 -5.46 -28.80 -1.88
N ASN A 24 -4.69 -27.96 -2.60
CA ASN A 24 -5.04 -26.57 -2.90
C ASN A 24 -6.26 -26.46 -3.83
N ALA A 25 -6.40 -27.35 -4.81
CA ALA A 25 -7.57 -27.40 -5.67
C ALA A 25 -8.84 -27.73 -4.85
N LEU A 26 -8.74 -28.70 -3.94
CA LEU A 26 -9.84 -29.09 -3.06
C LEU A 26 -10.22 -27.98 -2.07
N THR A 27 -9.25 -27.27 -1.48
CA THR A 27 -9.55 -26.13 -0.61
C THR A 27 -10.21 -24.98 -1.37
N THR A 28 -9.75 -24.71 -2.60
CA THR A 28 -10.34 -23.69 -3.48
C THR A 28 -11.78 -24.03 -3.85
N LEU A 29 -12.06 -25.28 -4.24
CA LEU A 29 -13.43 -25.74 -4.54
C LEU A 29 -14.35 -25.61 -3.32
N ARG A 30 -13.86 -25.97 -2.12
CA ARG A 30 -14.62 -25.81 -0.88
C ARG A 30 -14.90 -24.35 -0.54
N ALA A 31 -13.94 -23.46 -0.74
CA ALA A 31 -14.11 -22.03 -0.50
C ALA A 31 -15.17 -21.41 -1.44
N ARG A 32 -15.30 -21.90 -2.68
CA ARG A 32 -16.31 -21.44 -3.64
C ARG A 32 -17.74 -21.83 -3.26
N LEU A 33 -17.91 -22.92 -2.51
CA LEU A 33 -19.22 -23.39 -2.03
C LEU A 33 -19.62 -22.72 -0.70
N ALA A 34 -18.71 -22.00 -0.05
CA ALA A 34 -19.02 -21.29 1.17
C ALA A 34 -19.91 -20.06 0.90
N PRO A 35 -20.85 -19.72 1.79
CA PRO A 35 -21.64 -18.50 1.67
C PRO A 35 -20.75 -17.25 1.60
N ALA A 36 -21.14 -16.28 0.78
CA ALA A 36 -20.44 -14.99 0.72
C ALA A 36 -20.39 -14.34 2.12
N PRO A 37 -19.23 -13.78 2.54
CA PRO A 37 -19.13 -13.07 3.81
C PRO A 37 -20.12 -11.90 3.81
N ARG A 38 -21.01 -11.86 4.82
CA ARG A 38 -22.07 -10.84 4.90
C ARG A 38 -21.62 -9.56 5.59
N ALA A 39 -20.66 -9.67 6.50
CA ALA A 39 -20.13 -8.55 7.28
C ALA A 39 -18.82 -8.95 7.96
N PHE A 40 -18.04 -7.94 8.37
CA PHE A 40 -16.92 -8.14 9.28
C PHE A 40 -17.43 -8.39 10.70
N VAL A 41 -16.86 -9.41 11.36
CA VAL A 41 -17.18 -9.74 12.77
C VAL A 41 -16.67 -8.65 13.72
N TRP A 42 -15.60 -7.97 13.35
CA TRP A 42 -15.02 -6.87 14.08
C TRP A 42 -14.80 -5.69 13.14
N GLN A 43 -15.32 -4.53 13.52
CA GLN A 43 -15.03 -3.27 12.83
C GLN A 43 -13.77 -2.70 13.48
N PRO A 44 -12.59 -2.78 12.83
CA PRO A 44 -11.44 -2.04 13.31
C PRO A 44 -11.84 -0.58 13.43
N GLN A 45 -11.49 0.04 14.56
CA GLN A 45 -11.59 1.50 14.65
C GLN A 45 -10.88 2.11 13.44
N PRO A 46 -11.46 3.12 12.79
CA PRO A 46 -10.87 3.73 11.62
C PRO A 46 -9.50 4.29 12.00
N ARG A 47 -8.44 3.57 11.62
CA ARG A 47 -7.05 4.03 11.74
C ARG A 47 -6.70 4.94 10.56
N ALA A 48 -7.64 5.79 10.15
CA ALA A 48 -7.36 6.80 9.15
C ALA A 48 -6.40 7.79 9.81
N VAL A 49 -5.13 7.71 9.43
CA VAL A 49 -4.13 8.74 9.74
C VAL A 49 -4.38 9.85 8.73
N GLY A 50 -4.66 11.07 9.20
CA GLY A 50 -4.86 12.22 8.33
C GLY A 50 -6.27 12.81 8.28
N SER A 51 -6.32 14.07 7.88
CA SER A 51 -7.54 14.79 7.53
C SER A 51 -7.93 14.64 6.05
N PHE A 52 -9.10 14.03 5.78
CA PHE A 52 -9.67 13.94 4.43
C PHE A 52 -9.85 15.32 3.77
N ALA A 53 -10.25 16.33 4.55
CA ALA A 53 -10.43 17.68 4.05
C ALA A 53 -9.11 18.29 3.53
N ARG A 54 -8.01 18.07 4.26
CA ARG A 54 -6.66 18.50 3.82
C ARG A 54 -6.23 17.77 2.55
N ALA A 55 -6.39 16.46 2.50
CA ALA A 55 -6.06 15.68 1.31
C ALA A 55 -6.81 16.19 0.08
N ARG A 56 -8.11 16.51 0.22
CA ARG A 56 -8.91 17.07 -0.87
C ARG A 56 -8.42 18.43 -1.35
N GLN A 57 -7.95 19.29 -0.44
CA GLN A 57 -7.37 20.59 -0.78
C GLN A 57 -6.06 20.43 -1.56
N LEU A 58 -5.19 19.50 -1.15
CA LEU A 58 -3.95 19.18 -1.86
C LEU A 58 -4.23 18.67 -3.28
N CYS A 59 -5.18 17.76 -3.44
CA CYS A 59 -5.60 17.27 -4.77
C CYS A 59 -6.20 18.38 -5.65
N ALA A 60 -6.83 19.39 -5.05
CA ALA A 60 -7.32 20.57 -5.77
C ALA A 60 -6.22 21.59 -6.11
N GLY A 61 -4.95 21.32 -5.73
CA GLY A 61 -3.83 22.23 -5.95
C GLY A 61 -3.76 23.39 -4.97
N THR A 62 -4.43 23.27 -3.81
CA THR A 62 -4.46 24.30 -2.75
C THR A 62 -3.52 23.89 -1.61
N PHE A 63 -2.42 24.62 -1.45
CA PHE A 63 -1.35 24.32 -0.49
C PHE A 63 -1.31 25.39 0.60
N LEU A 64 -1.82 25.08 1.80
CA LEU A 64 -1.77 25.98 2.96
C LEU A 64 -0.74 25.45 3.96
N PHE A 65 0.47 25.99 3.95
CA PHE A 65 1.55 25.62 4.88
C PHE A 65 2.09 26.85 5.58
N ALA A 66 2.41 26.74 6.88
CA ALA A 66 2.96 27.83 7.70
C ALA A 66 2.19 29.17 7.56
N GLY A 67 0.86 29.12 7.37
CA GLY A 67 0.01 30.32 7.20
C GLY A 67 0.11 30.98 5.81
N ARG A 68 0.81 30.36 4.84
CA ARG A 68 0.91 30.82 3.46
C ARG A 68 0.12 29.91 2.54
N LEU A 69 -0.74 30.52 1.73
CA LEU A 69 -1.54 29.84 0.72
C LEU A 69 -0.84 29.93 -0.63
N VAL A 70 -0.60 28.79 -1.26
CA VAL A 70 -0.07 28.69 -2.62
C VAL A 70 -1.02 27.84 -3.45
N GLN A 71 -1.37 28.31 -4.64
CA GLN A 71 -2.18 27.57 -5.59
C GLN A 71 -1.32 27.17 -6.77
N HIS A 72 -1.27 25.87 -7.07
CA HIS A 72 -0.46 25.34 -8.15
C HIS A 72 -1.16 24.12 -8.76
N SER A 73 -1.18 24.07 -10.10
CA SER A 73 -1.71 22.94 -10.86
C SER A 73 -0.56 21.99 -11.17
N GLY A 74 -0.36 21.00 -10.31
CA GLY A 74 0.73 20.04 -10.46
C GLY A 74 1.05 19.31 -9.15
N PRO A 75 2.09 18.46 -9.15
CA PRO A 75 2.53 17.78 -7.96
C PRO A 75 3.06 18.79 -6.93
N ILE A 76 2.81 18.52 -5.65
CA ILE A 76 3.13 19.43 -4.53
C ILE A 76 4.63 19.78 -4.45
N TRP A 77 5.48 18.94 -5.05
CA TRP A 77 6.93 19.05 -5.06
C TRP A 77 7.48 20.04 -6.09
N GLU A 78 6.67 20.39 -7.10
CA GLU A 78 7.03 21.38 -8.12
C GLU A 78 6.67 22.81 -7.68
N VAL A 79 6.02 22.95 -6.52
CA VAL A 79 5.69 24.26 -5.95
C VAL A 79 6.97 24.98 -5.53
N GLY A 80 7.25 26.12 -6.18
CA GLY A 80 8.29 27.05 -5.73
C GLY A 80 7.94 27.64 -4.36
N PRO A 81 8.65 27.28 -3.27
CA PRO A 81 8.28 27.70 -1.92
C PRO A 81 8.40 29.22 -1.75
N PRO A 82 7.37 29.92 -1.24
CA PRO A 82 7.42 31.37 -1.05
C PRO A 82 8.29 31.79 0.14
N SER A 83 8.57 30.89 1.10
CA SER A 83 9.42 31.14 2.26
C SER A 83 10.08 29.87 2.76
N ARG A 84 11.09 30.02 3.63
CA ARG A 84 11.78 28.89 4.24
C ARG A 84 10.85 28.09 5.15
N GLU A 85 10.00 28.76 5.92
CA GLU A 85 9.03 28.12 6.81
C GLU A 85 8.01 27.29 6.03
N PHE A 86 7.63 27.74 4.83
CA PHE A 86 6.78 26.95 3.93
C PHE A 86 7.50 25.70 3.43
N ALA A 87 8.77 25.83 3.01
CA ALA A 87 9.58 24.70 2.56
C ALA A 87 9.77 23.67 3.68
N ASP A 88 10.09 24.12 4.89
CA ASP A 88 10.23 23.27 6.07
C ASP A 88 8.89 22.57 6.40
N ALA A 89 7.77 23.29 6.38
CA ALA A 89 6.45 22.72 6.62
C ALA A 89 6.01 21.72 5.53
N LEU A 90 6.35 21.98 4.27
CA LEU A 90 6.10 21.06 3.15
C LEU A 90 6.84 19.73 3.35
N GLN A 91 8.11 19.78 3.77
CA GLN A 91 8.96 18.62 4.00
C GLN A 91 8.76 17.94 5.36
N ALA A 92 8.05 18.59 6.30
CA ALA A 92 7.80 18.02 7.63
C ALA A 92 6.73 16.92 7.64
N PHE A 93 5.92 16.80 6.59
CA PHE A 93 4.80 15.85 6.47
C PHE A 93 3.73 15.93 7.60
N ILE A 94 3.79 16.94 8.47
CA ILE A 94 2.82 17.18 9.56
C ILE A 94 1.41 17.41 9.01
N TRP A 95 1.29 17.87 7.77
CA TRP A 95 0.01 18.07 7.08
C TRP A 95 -0.72 16.75 6.75
N MET A 96 -0.07 15.59 6.91
CA MET A 96 -0.68 14.25 6.77
C MET A 96 -1.34 13.73 8.06
N ASP A 97 -1.24 14.45 9.17
CA ASP A 97 -2.02 14.21 10.40
C ASP A 97 -3.44 14.81 10.27
#